data_AF-A0A524QU02-F1
#
_entry.id   AF-A0A524QU02-F1
#
_cell.length_a   1.000
_cell.length_b   1.000
_cell.length_c   1.000
_cell.angle_alpha   90.00
_cell.angle_beta   90.00
_cell.angle_gamma   90.00
#
_symmetry.space_group_name_H-M   'P 1'
#
loop_
_entity.id
_entity.type
_entity.pdbx_description
1 polymer ?
#
loop_
_entity_poly.entity_id
_entity_poly.type
_entity_poly.pdbx_seq_one_letter_code
_entity_poly.pdbx_strand_id
1 'polypeptide(L)'
;MKYIICLLTGLVLVAPTMAQDSTGTTVEINFSRSSGTIIVMTDRDTSKVEFQFGEIRKSGHQILLRDRVLISEDSLFAGDKAVNLAEMIPSDVTSSRNFCQVILTKQDGSTRSRRGTERNRFASFRRLSIPPGDFVRGNALCIGNELMVEGEVNGNVVSLFGDVKLMSSAVCQRDVLAIGGSVQKHRLARVHGTYQSTDAWQQVRARYHRRSQNDKSTVQFGLGAEYNRVDGLLVVPGISFQSEETFMPKFNFRYGYGFASKRSVYQLGIEQKLFDYNETKLGGSVYRLTRTEDNWISDSGENSFYAVLAKEDFRDYYGVEGGNIYVEQHLGFAHTFRVEYSYEAFSWLPAHTGLWSLFGGDKRFRDNFSSVDAPRRNAAVSDYDKNEALLKTSYVFNTVEDERGELARAGWVGGVNYEHSSSRLGSDFAYDRFIIELRRYQPLTYMQNFNVRLMYGGANGNLPLHRLFYLGGIRTLRGYDIKQFYGTRMALANCEYVVDFP
;
A
#
# COMPACT_ATOMS: atom_id res chain seq x y z
N MET A 1 41.11 -11.34 -1.40
CA MET A 1 41.23 -10.19 -0.48
C MET A 1 39.95 -9.37 -0.60
N LYS A 2 39.12 -9.38 0.44
CA LYS A 2 37.84 -8.65 0.49
C LYS A 2 38.11 -7.22 0.98
N TYR A 3 37.69 -6.21 0.24
CA TYR A 3 37.58 -4.84 0.77
C TYR A 3 36.12 -4.57 1.13
N ILE A 4 35.89 -4.45 2.43
CA ILE A 4 34.67 -3.90 3.04
C ILE A 4 34.81 -2.38 2.92
N ILE A 5 33.93 -1.73 2.16
CA ILE A 5 33.77 -0.27 2.21
C ILE A 5 32.50 -0.01 3.00
N CYS A 6 32.70 0.30 4.27
CA CYS A 6 31.69 0.80 5.20
C CYS A 6 31.43 2.27 4.86
N LEU A 7 30.31 2.58 4.21
CA LEU A 7 29.87 3.96 4.01
C LEU A 7 29.13 4.41 5.27
N LEU A 8 29.89 4.90 6.25
CA LEU A 8 29.42 5.79 7.30
C LEU A 8 28.97 7.11 6.64
N THR A 9 27.67 7.32 6.54
CA THR A 9 27.13 8.66 6.26
C THR A 9 27.27 9.52 7.51
N GLY A 10 28.36 10.28 7.55
CA GLY A 10 28.57 11.36 8.51
C GLY A 10 27.53 12.48 8.29
N LEU A 11 26.86 12.84 9.38
CA LEU A 11 26.04 14.03 9.50
C LEU A 11 26.97 15.25 9.40
N VAL A 12 26.99 15.93 8.25
CA VAL A 12 27.66 17.23 8.12
C VAL A 12 26.74 18.27 8.75
N LEU A 13 27.00 18.59 10.02
CA LEU A 13 26.50 19.79 10.68
C LEU A 13 27.19 21.00 10.03
N VAL A 14 26.55 21.58 9.01
CA VAL A 14 26.88 22.93 8.56
C VAL A 14 26.30 23.87 9.62
N ALA A 15 27.14 24.39 10.50
CA ALA A 15 26.76 25.50 11.36
C ALA A 15 26.60 26.75 10.48
N PRO A 16 25.41 27.38 10.39
CA PRO A 16 25.33 28.67 9.74
C PRO A 16 26.02 29.70 10.63
N THR A 17 27.12 30.24 10.13
CA THR A 17 27.73 31.44 10.67
C THR A 17 26.84 32.62 10.25
N MET A 18 25.96 33.07 11.14
CA MET A 18 25.40 34.42 11.06
C MET A 18 25.46 35.07 12.44
N ALA A 19 26.56 35.79 12.67
CA ALA A 19 26.53 36.94 13.55
C ALA A 19 25.71 38.02 12.85
N GLN A 20 24.51 38.29 13.34
CA GLN A 20 23.82 39.54 13.08
C GLN A 20 23.01 39.88 14.33
N ASP A 21 23.30 41.05 14.91
CA ASP A 21 22.56 41.67 16.00
C ASP A 21 21.05 41.62 15.71
N SER A 22 20.34 40.71 16.37
CA SER A 22 18.89 40.82 16.53
C SER A 22 18.60 40.78 18.02
N THR A 23 18.44 41.95 18.63
CA THR A 23 17.68 42.09 19.87
C THR A 23 16.26 41.63 19.56
N GLY A 24 15.88 40.41 19.94
CA GLY A 24 14.57 39.86 19.60
C GLY A 24 14.44 38.35 19.73
N THR A 25 13.23 37.90 20.09
CA THR A 25 12.87 36.47 20.08
C THR A 25 12.79 35.95 18.65
N THR A 26 13.52 34.88 18.35
CA THR A 26 13.49 34.17 17.06
C THR A 26 13.08 32.73 17.30
N VAL A 27 12.21 32.20 16.43
CA VAL A 27 11.81 30.79 16.40
C VAL A 27 12.29 30.18 15.10
N GLU A 28 13.16 29.19 15.20
CA GLU A 28 13.64 28.42 14.08
C GLU A 28 12.99 27.04 14.10
N ILE A 29 12.30 26.70 13.02
CA ILE A 29 11.61 25.43 12.85
C ILE A 29 12.27 24.69 11.70
N ASN A 30 12.98 23.63 12.05
CA ASN A 30 13.74 22.79 11.13
C ASN A 30 13.06 21.45 10.96
N PHE A 31 12.98 20.97 9.73
CA PHE A 31 12.38 19.68 9.40
C PHE A 31 13.32 18.89 8.50
N SER A 32 13.46 17.61 8.82
CA SER A 32 14.06 16.58 7.98
C SER A 32 12.96 15.65 7.43
N ARG A 33 13.33 14.56 6.74
CA ARG A 33 12.36 13.58 6.25
C ARG A 33 11.51 12.91 7.33
N SER A 34 12.06 12.68 8.53
CA SER A 34 11.41 11.89 9.58
C SER A 34 11.31 12.59 10.94
N SER A 35 12.05 13.68 11.13
CA SER A 35 12.12 14.42 12.38
C SER A 35 11.98 15.92 12.16
N GLY A 36 11.65 16.63 13.22
CA GLY A 36 11.75 18.08 13.26
C GLY A 36 12.41 18.57 14.54
N THR A 37 12.76 19.83 14.52
CA THR A 37 13.37 20.55 15.64
C THR A 37 12.78 21.94 15.67
N ILE A 38 12.27 22.35 16.83
CA ILE A 38 11.89 23.73 17.10
C ILE A 38 12.92 24.30 18.06
N ILE A 39 13.53 25.42 17.69
CA ILE A 39 14.49 26.17 18.50
C ILE A 39 13.90 27.55 18.76
N VAL A 40 13.74 27.91 20.02
CA VAL A 40 13.34 29.25 20.45
C VAL A 40 14.57 29.95 21.03
N MET A 41 15.03 30.98 20.32
CA MET A 41 16.15 31.83 20.73
C MET A 41 15.61 33.15 21.27
N THR A 42 16.10 33.56 22.42
CA THR A 42 15.81 34.87 23.05
C THR A 42 17.14 35.51 23.43
N ASP A 43 17.18 36.82 23.66
CA ASP A 43 18.40 37.56 23.99
C ASP A 43 19.23 36.99 25.16
N ARG A 44 18.61 36.19 26.04
CA ARG A 44 19.25 35.66 27.26
C ARG A 44 19.42 34.13 27.29
N ASP A 45 18.73 33.40 26.42
CA ASP A 45 18.62 31.93 26.55
C ASP A 45 18.03 31.26 25.29
N THR A 46 18.33 29.97 25.09
CA THR A 46 17.87 29.14 23.95
C THR A 46 17.21 27.86 24.43
N SER A 47 16.01 27.55 23.92
CA SER A 47 15.29 26.31 24.22
C SER A 47 15.04 25.50 22.95
N LYS A 48 15.27 24.19 23.00
CA LYS A 48 15.20 23.30 21.84
C LYS A 48 14.29 22.12 22.14
N VAL A 49 13.41 21.80 21.20
CA VAL A 49 12.57 20.60 21.20
C VAL A 49 12.80 19.82 19.91
N GLU A 50 13.21 18.57 20.05
CA GLU A 50 13.31 17.63 18.95
C GLU A 50 12.14 16.65 19.01
N PHE A 51 11.66 16.23 17.84
CA PHE A 51 10.57 15.28 17.75
C PHE A 51 10.69 14.41 16.50
N GLN A 52 10.18 13.19 16.59
CA GLN A 52 9.87 12.38 15.41
C GLN A 52 8.44 12.68 14.99
N PHE A 53 8.15 12.70 13.68
CA PHE A 53 6.80 13.01 13.21
C PHE A 53 5.73 12.04 13.75
N GLY A 54 6.09 10.78 14.03
CA GLY A 54 5.17 9.80 14.63
C GLY A 54 4.73 10.11 16.06
N GLU A 55 5.41 11.03 16.75
CA GLU A 55 5.08 11.45 18.12
C GLU A 55 4.13 12.66 18.15
N ILE A 56 3.87 13.28 17.00
CA ILE A 56 3.03 14.47 16.91
C ILE A 56 1.57 14.08 16.69
N ARG A 57 0.68 14.66 17.48
CA ARG A 57 -0.78 14.53 17.35
C ARG A 57 -1.42 15.89 17.18
N LYS A 58 -2.37 16.03 16.25
CA LYS A 58 -3.20 17.23 16.15
C LYS A 58 -4.53 16.98 16.85
N SER A 59 -4.92 17.85 17.78
CA SER A 59 -6.19 17.79 18.48
C SER A 59 -6.82 19.18 18.50
N GLY A 60 -7.91 19.37 17.76
CA GLY A 60 -8.56 20.69 17.61
C GLY A 60 -7.57 21.78 17.16
N HIS A 61 -7.46 22.84 17.97
CA HIS A 61 -6.55 23.99 17.76
C HIS A 61 -5.19 23.82 18.45
N GLN A 62 -4.73 22.56 18.59
CA GLN A 62 -3.45 22.23 19.21
C GLN A 62 -2.70 21.15 18.43
N ILE A 63 -1.37 21.26 18.47
CA ILE A 63 -0.39 20.27 18.05
C ILE A 63 0.32 19.81 19.31
N LEU A 64 0.18 18.53 19.62
CA LEU A 64 0.72 17.85 20.78
C LEU A 64 1.95 17.06 20.37
N LEU A 65 2.99 17.10 21.20
CA LEU A 65 4.11 16.17 21.16
C LEU A 65 3.93 15.17 22.31
N ARG A 66 3.60 13.92 21.99
CA ARG A 66 3.13 12.93 22.97
C ARG A 66 1.86 13.44 23.67
N ASP A 67 1.98 13.90 24.92
CA ASP A 67 0.88 14.45 25.73
C ASP A 67 1.08 15.92 26.14
N ARG A 68 2.09 16.61 25.59
CA ARG A 68 2.37 18.03 25.87
C ARG A 68 2.02 18.90 24.67
N VAL A 69 1.48 20.09 24.91
CA VAL A 69 1.21 21.07 23.85
C VAL A 69 2.53 21.60 23.29
N LEU A 70 2.74 21.40 21.99
CA LEU A 70 3.87 21.92 21.23
C LEU A 70 3.50 23.24 20.56
N ILE A 71 2.30 23.32 19.98
CA ILE A 71 1.76 24.54 19.37
C ILE A 71 0.26 24.61 19.65
N SER A 72 -0.24 25.75 20.10
CA SER A 72 -1.66 26.09 20.23
C SER A 72 -2.01 27.26 19.29
N GLU A 73 -3.27 27.65 19.27
CA GLU A 73 -3.80 28.76 18.46
C GLU A 73 -2.88 29.99 18.43
N ASP A 74 -2.51 30.46 19.63
CA ASP A 74 -1.72 31.69 19.79
C ASP A 74 -0.29 31.46 20.27
N SER A 75 0.11 30.22 20.60
CA SER A 75 1.40 30.00 21.27
C SER A 75 2.18 28.80 20.76
N LEU A 76 3.48 28.95 20.62
CA LEU A 76 4.42 27.86 20.37
C LEU A 76 5.23 27.60 21.65
N PHE A 77 5.37 26.34 22.03
CA PHE A 77 6.04 25.90 23.25
C PHE A 77 7.32 25.14 22.91
N ALA A 78 8.43 25.53 23.55
CA ALA A 78 9.70 24.81 23.46
C ALA A 78 10.35 24.70 24.84
N GLY A 79 10.26 23.51 25.45
CA GLY A 79 10.65 23.33 26.85
C GLY A 79 9.76 24.17 27.78
N ASP A 80 10.38 25.04 28.56
CA ASP A 80 9.69 25.93 29.51
C ASP A 80 9.32 27.29 28.90
N LYS A 81 9.59 27.50 27.60
CA LYS A 81 9.28 28.76 26.90
C LYS A 81 8.01 28.66 26.09
N ALA A 82 7.20 29.71 26.18
CA ALA A 82 6.05 29.95 25.32
C ALA A 82 6.27 31.23 24.50
N VAL A 83 6.01 31.16 23.21
CA VAL A 83 6.13 32.26 22.26
C VAL A 83 4.76 32.58 21.68
N ASN A 84 4.33 33.83 21.76
CA ASN A 84 3.09 34.27 21.12
C ASN A 84 3.24 34.33 19.61
N LEU A 85 2.54 33.46 18.88
CA LEU A 85 2.58 33.39 17.42
C LEU A 85 1.93 34.61 16.75
N ALA A 86 1.03 35.33 17.43
CA ALA A 86 0.45 36.57 16.90
C ALA A 86 1.48 37.71 16.80
N GLU A 87 2.57 37.66 17.57
CA GLU A 87 3.67 38.62 17.55
C GLU A 87 4.79 38.22 16.58
N MET A 88 4.64 37.10 15.88
CA MET A 88 5.67 36.50 15.04
C MET A 88 5.35 36.68 13.55
N ILE A 89 6.38 36.95 12.74
CA ILE A 89 6.28 37.01 11.29
C ILE A 89 7.34 36.09 10.69
N PRO A 90 7.02 35.32 9.62
CA PRO A 90 8.03 34.59 8.87
C PRO A 90 9.04 35.56 8.25
N SER A 91 10.29 35.49 8.69
CA SER A 91 11.39 36.29 8.15
C SER A 91 12.08 35.58 6.98
N ASP A 92 12.25 34.26 7.09
CA ASP A 92 12.81 33.43 6.04
C ASP A 92 12.18 32.03 6.01
N VAL A 93 12.11 31.46 4.82
CA VAL A 93 11.65 30.10 4.59
C VAL A 93 12.53 29.48 3.52
N THR A 94 13.37 28.53 3.92
CA THR A 94 14.31 27.86 3.02
C THR A 94 13.97 26.39 2.92
N SER A 95 13.84 25.86 1.70
CA SER A 95 13.49 24.46 1.44
C SER A 95 14.47 23.82 0.45
N SER A 96 14.76 22.54 0.65
CA SER A 96 15.54 21.68 -0.24
C SER A 96 14.93 20.27 -0.26
N ARG A 97 15.41 19.37 -1.13
CA ARG A 97 14.89 17.98 -1.24
C ARG A 97 14.79 17.20 0.07
N ASN A 98 15.58 17.52 1.09
CA ASN A 98 15.65 16.73 2.32
C ASN A 98 15.49 17.55 3.61
N PHE A 99 15.33 18.87 3.49
CA PHE A 99 15.33 19.77 4.64
C PHE A 99 14.49 21.02 4.36
N CYS A 100 13.72 21.44 5.36
CA CYS A 100 13.07 22.74 5.38
C CYS A 100 13.36 23.48 6.68
N GLN A 101 13.60 24.78 6.57
CA GLN A 101 13.76 25.71 7.68
C GLN A 101 12.74 26.84 7.53
N VAL A 102 12.01 27.10 8.61
CA VAL A 102 11.12 28.25 8.76
C VAL A 102 11.65 29.09 9.91
N ILE A 103 11.96 30.35 9.64
CA ILE A 103 12.40 31.30 10.66
C ILE A 103 11.27 32.31 10.90
N LEU A 104 10.83 32.39 12.16
CA LEU A 104 9.90 33.41 12.63
C LEU A 104 10.64 34.38 13.53
N THR A 105 10.44 35.67 13.34
CA THR A 105 11.05 36.72 14.19
C THR A 105 9.98 37.55 14.85
N LYS A 106 10.22 37.93 16.11
CA LYS A 106 9.33 38.83 16.86
C LYS A 106 9.24 40.18 16.16
N GLN A 107 8.03 40.68 16.00
CA GLN A 107 7.81 42.01 15.46
C GLN A 107 8.08 43.07 16.53
N ASP A 108 9.13 43.87 16.36
CA ASP A 108 9.44 44.95 17.30
C ASP A 108 8.44 46.12 17.15
N GLY A 109 7.81 46.48 18.26
CA GLY A 109 6.76 47.51 18.31
C GLY A 109 7.23 48.93 17.97
N SER A 110 8.54 49.16 17.84
CA SER A 110 9.15 50.48 17.58
C SER A 110 9.28 50.83 16.09
N THR A 111 9.07 49.88 15.18
CA THR A 111 8.95 50.17 13.74
C THR A 111 7.73 49.46 13.17
N ARG A 112 6.60 50.18 13.11
CA ARG A 112 5.48 49.87 12.20
C ARG A 112 5.98 50.02 10.74
N SER A 113 6.86 49.14 10.29
CA SER A 113 7.08 48.92 8.88
C SER A 113 5.83 48.20 8.36
N ARG A 114 4.83 48.96 7.91
CA ARG A 114 3.68 48.46 7.13
C ARG A 114 4.12 47.50 6.01
N ARG A 115 5.36 47.63 5.52
CA ARG A 115 5.94 46.79 4.45
C ARG A 115 6.14 45.32 4.82
N GLY A 116 6.39 44.96 6.09
CA GLY A 116 6.66 43.56 6.47
C GLY A 116 5.41 42.69 6.52
N THR A 117 4.36 43.20 7.15
CA THR A 117 3.04 42.56 7.27
C THR A 117 2.20 42.64 5.99
N GLU A 118 2.45 43.62 5.11
CA GLU A 118 1.85 43.65 3.76
C GLU A 118 2.55 42.71 2.77
N ARG A 119 3.82 42.34 3.03
CA ARG A 119 4.60 41.48 2.13
C ARG A 119 4.31 40.00 2.34
N ASN A 120 4.24 39.53 3.59
CA ASN A 120 3.98 38.13 3.93
C ASN A 120 2.54 37.93 4.40
N ARG A 121 1.97 36.75 4.16
CA ARG A 121 0.67 36.33 4.72
C ARG A 121 0.90 35.23 5.75
N PHE A 122 0.39 35.41 6.96
CA PHE A 122 0.55 34.44 8.05
C PHE A 122 -0.78 34.15 8.76
N ALA A 123 -1.01 32.89 9.07
CA ALA A 123 -2.13 32.44 9.88
C ALA A 123 -1.75 31.23 10.74
N SER A 124 -2.16 31.27 12.01
CA SER A 124 -2.07 30.15 12.94
C SER A 124 -3.47 29.60 13.22
N PHE A 125 -3.64 28.29 13.11
CA PHE A 125 -4.85 27.48 13.33
C PHE A 125 -6.16 27.94 12.66
N ARG A 126 -6.12 28.95 11.80
CA ARG A 126 -7.21 29.38 10.92
C ARG A 126 -6.82 29.17 9.46
N ARG A 127 -7.81 28.93 8.59
CA ARG A 127 -7.59 28.81 7.15
C ARG A 127 -6.95 30.10 6.62
N LEU A 128 -5.88 29.96 5.85
CA LEU A 128 -5.31 31.06 5.06
C LEU A 128 -5.79 30.93 3.62
N SER A 129 -6.60 31.88 3.14
CA SER A 129 -7.05 31.90 1.74
C SER A 129 -6.44 33.09 1.01
N ILE A 130 -5.90 32.83 -0.18
CA ILE A 130 -5.40 33.82 -1.12
C ILE A 130 -6.34 33.79 -2.33
N PRO A 131 -7.39 34.63 -2.34
CA PRO A 131 -8.48 34.55 -3.32
C PRO A 131 -8.02 34.96 -4.74
N PRO A 132 -8.85 34.71 -5.77
CA PRO A 132 -8.55 35.13 -7.14
C PRO A 132 -8.28 36.64 -7.21
N GLY A 133 -7.19 37.02 -7.87
CA GLY A 133 -6.77 38.41 -8.01
C GLY A 133 -5.97 39.00 -6.83
N ASP A 134 -5.83 38.27 -5.72
CA ASP A 134 -4.93 38.69 -4.64
C ASP A 134 -3.47 38.36 -5.00
N PHE A 135 -2.54 39.23 -4.61
CA PHE A 135 -1.11 39.11 -4.91
C PHE A 135 -0.28 39.25 -3.64
N VAL A 136 0.39 38.16 -3.25
CA VAL A 136 1.28 38.12 -2.09
C VAL A 136 2.72 38.30 -2.53
N ARG A 137 3.33 39.44 -2.16
CA ARG A 137 4.70 39.81 -2.55
C ARG A 137 5.79 38.93 -1.93
N GLY A 138 5.53 38.32 -0.79
CA GLY A 138 6.45 37.48 -0.02
C GLY A 138 5.88 36.10 0.27
N ASN A 139 6.20 35.55 1.43
CA ASN A 139 5.84 34.18 1.79
C ASN A 139 4.39 34.10 2.30
N ALA A 140 3.73 32.99 1.99
CA ALA A 140 2.45 32.61 2.58
C ALA A 140 2.68 31.42 3.52
N LEU A 141 2.46 31.62 4.82
CA LEU A 141 2.68 30.60 5.84
C LEU A 141 1.39 30.34 6.63
N CYS A 142 0.99 29.08 6.72
CA CYS A 142 -0.09 28.63 7.59
C CYS A 142 0.44 27.60 8.60
N ILE A 143 0.02 27.68 9.85
CA ILE A 143 0.34 26.69 10.89
C ILE A 143 -0.96 26.05 11.37
N GLY A 144 -1.00 24.72 11.44
CA GLY A 144 -2.10 23.97 12.01
C GLY A 144 -3.40 23.97 11.20
N ASN A 145 -3.46 24.58 10.01
CA ASN A 145 -4.67 24.59 9.19
C ASN A 145 -4.37 24.64 7.67
N GLU A 146 -5.42 24.69 6.85
CA GLU A 146 -5.35 24.68 5.40
C GLU A 146 -4.91 26.04 4.84
N LEU A 147 -3.97 25.99 3.88
CA LEU A 147 -3.56 27.12 3.05
C LEU A 147 -4.13 26.92 1.64
N MET A 148 -5.09 27.74 1.26
CA MET A 148 -5.73 27.73 -0.06
C MET A 148 -5.22 28.88 -0.92
N VAL A 149 -4.76 28.57 -2.13
CA VAL A 149 -4.26 29.55 -3.10
C VAL A 149 -5.12 29.49 -4.36
N GLU A 150 -5.72 30.62 -4.68
CA GLU A 150 -6.42 30.92 -5.93
C GLU A 150 -5.79 32.14 -6.65
N GLY A 151 -5.13 33.04 -5.92
CA GLY A 151 -4.38 34.17 -6.46
C GLY A 151 -2.91 33.87 -6.77
N GLU A 152 -2.06 34.87 -6.67
CA GLU A 152 -0.62 34.76 -6.97
C GLU A 152 0.26 34.99 -5.72
N VAL A 153 1.28 34.14 -5.55
CA VAL A 153 2.27 34.23 -4.47
C VAL A 153 3.67 34.26 -5.06
N ASN A 154 4.40 35.34 -4.78
CA ASN A 154 5.76 35.53 -5.28
C ASN A 154 6.84 34.87 -4.38
N GLY A 155 6.54 34.68 -3.09
CA GLY A 155 7.40 33.94 -2.16
C GLY A 155 7.08 32.45 -2.07
N ASN A 156 7.58 31.81 -1.02
CA ASN A 156 7.30 30.41 -0.72
C ASN A 156 5.90 30.25 -0.11
N VAL A 157 5.21 29.17 -0.49
CA VAL A 157 3.91 28.79 0.07
C VAL A 157 4.13 27.60 0.99
N VAL A 158 3.98 27.80 2.30
CA VAL A 158 4.27 26.76 3.29
C VAL A 158 3.11 26.55 4.23
N SER A 159 2.72 25.30 4.43
CA SER A 159 1.81 24.90 5.51
C SER A 159 2.53 23.96 6.47
N LEU A 160 2.53 24.31 7.77
CA LEU A 160 3.04 23.48 8.85
C LEU A 160 1.88 22.79 9.55
N PHE A 161 1.88 21.46 9.60
CA PHE A 161 0.83 20.61 10.18
C PHE A 161 -0.56 20.82 9.56
N GLY A 162 -0.58 21.22 8.29
CA GLY A 162 -1.77 21.56 7.52
C GLY A 162 -1.60 21.28 6.03
N ASP A 163 -2.71 21.27 5.30
CA ASP A 163 -2.72 20.99 3.85
C ASP A 163 -2.53 22.28 3.04
N VAL A 164 -2.00 22.15 1.82
CA VAL A 164 -1.96 23.21 0.81
C VAL A 164 -2.86 22.83 -0.36
N LYS A 165 -3.79 23.71 -0.72
CA LYS A 165 -4.67 23.54 -1.90
C LYS A 165 -4.39 24.63 -2.92
N LEU A 166 -3.88 24.23 -4.08
CA LEU A 166 -3.69 25.12 -5.24
C LEU A 166 -4.85 24.93 -6.20
N MET A 167 -5.67 25.96 -6.34
CA MET A 167 -6.86 25.94 -7.19
C MET A 167 -6.52 26.34 -8.63
N SER A 168 -7.52 26.36 -9.51
CA SER A 168 -7.32 26.50 -10.96
C SER A 168 -6.57 27.77 -11.40
N SER A 169 -6.73 28.88 -10.69
CA SER A 169 -6.08 30.16 -10.99
C SER A 169 -4.78 30.42 -10.21
N ALA A 170 -4.34 29.47 -9.38
CA ALA A 170 -3.20 29.66 -8.51
C ALA A 170 -1.88 29.82 -9.29
N VAL A 171 -1.08 30.83 -8.93
CA VAL A 171 0.28 31.04 -9.46
C VAL A 171 1.26 31.16 -8.29
N CYS A 172 2.17 30.19 -8.18
CA CYS A 172 3.24 30.21 -7.18
C CYS A 172 4.59 30.37 -7.88
N GLN A 173 5.27 31.48 -7.63
CA GLN A 173 6.55 31.78 -8.28
C GLN A 173 7.73 31.00 -7.67
N ARG A 174 7.59 30.51 -6.44
CA ARG A 174 8.62 29.72 -5.73
C ARG A 174 8.08 28.39 -5.23
N ASP A 175 8.71 27.83 -4.18
CA ASP A 175 8.42 26.50 -3.68
C ASP A 175 7.09 26.43 -2.94
N VAL A 176 6.44 25.27 -3.03
CA VAL A 176 5.20 24.96 -2.31
C VAL A 176 5.43 23.75 -1.41
N LEU A 177 5.24 23.90 -0.10
CA LEU A 177 5.57 22.88 0.88
C LEU A 177 4.42 22.65 1.86
N ALA A 178 4.02 21.39 2.02
CA ALA A 178 3.17 20.96 3.13
C ALA A 178 3.99 20.06 4.07
N ILE A 179 4.35 20.57 5.24
CA ILE A 179 5.05 19.83 6.27
C ILE A 179 4.02 19.24 7.20
N GLY A 180 3.91 17.93 7.24
CA GLY A 180 2.88 17.27 8.02
C GLY A 180 1.45 17.39 7.47
N GLY A 181 1.32 17.71 6.18
CA GLY A 181 0.08 17.70 5.42
C GLY A 181 0.32 17.34 3.96
N SER A 182 -0.70 17.53 3.13
CA SER A 182 -0.72 17.20 1.70
C SER A 182 -0.72 18.46 0.84
N VAL A 183 -0.11 18.38 -0.36
CA VAL A 183 -0.24 19.41 -1.40
C VAL A 183 -1.20 18.89 -2.47
N GLN A 184 -2.37 19.53 -2.60
CA GLN A 184 -3.35 19.22 -3.64
C GLN A 184 -3.29 20.30 -4.71
N LYS A 185 -2.84 19.93 -5.91
CA LYS A 185 -2.67 20.86 -7.03
C LYS A 185 -3.70 20.61 -8.11
N HIS A 186 -4.52 21.62 -8.41
CA HIS A 186 -5.39 21.62 -9.57
C HIS A 186 -4.57 21.63 -10.88
N ARG A 187 -5.04 20.93 -11.91
CA ARG A 187 -4.31 20.76 -13.20
C ARG A 187 -3.87 22.08 -13.85
N LEU A 188 -4.65 23.14 -13.66
CA LEU A 188 -4.41 24.47 -14.25
C LEU A 188 -3.51 25.38 -13.39
N ALA A 189 -3.23 25.00 -12.14
CA ALA A 189 -2.37 25.78 -11.24
C ALA A 189 -0.91 25.78 -11.74
N ARG A 190 -0.24 26.93 -11.63
CA ARG A 190 1.16 27.10 -12.06
C ARG A 190 2.05 27.19 -10.82
N VAL A 191 3.07 26.35 -10.77
CA VAL A 191 4.12 26.38 -9.74
C VAL A 191 5.45 26.41 -10.48
N HIS A 192 6.21 27.49 -10.31
CA HIS A 192 7.50 27.68 -10.96
C HIS A 192 8.67 27.08 -10.16
N GLY A 193 8.51 26.94 -8.84
CA GLY A 193 9.43 26.20 -7.97
C GLY A 193 9.14 24.70 -7.89
N THR A 194 9.72 24.06 -6.89
CA THR A 194 9.39 22.68 -6.51
C THR A 194 8.15 22.66 -5.63
N TYR A 195 7.38 21.57 -5.68
CA TYR A 195 6.34 21.34 -4.68
C TYR A 195 6.55 19.98 -4.03
N GLN A 196 6.42 19.94 -2.70
CA GLN A 196 6.71 18.75 -1.90
C GLN A 196 5.69 18.61 -0.77
N SER A 197 5.26 17.38 -0.52
CA SER A 197 4.70 16.97 0.77
C SER A 197 5.77 16.24 1.55
N THR A 198 5.86 16.46 2.87
CA THR A 198 6.67 15.57 3.71
C THR A 198 5.88 14.28 3.90
N ASP A 199 6.17 13.27 3.08
CA ASP A 199 5.44 11.99 2.95
C ASP A 199 5.27 11.20 4.27
N ALA A 200 6.01 11.56 5.33
CA ALA A 200 5.87 10.99 6.66
C ALA A 200 4.46 11.16 7.26
N TRP A 201 3.73 12.23 6.90
CA TRP A 201 2.34 12.38 7.32
C TRP A 201 1.34 11.75 6.35
N GLN A 202 1.69 11.41 5.12
CA GLN A 202 0.78 10.64 4.28
C GLN A 202 0.65 9.20 4.79
N GLN A 203 1.72 8.58 5.29
CA GLN A 203 1.63 7.23 5.88
C GLN A 203 0.83 7.20 7.20
N VAL A 204 0.78 8.30 7.95
CA VAL A 204 0.03 8.40 9.23
C VAL A 204 -1.39 8.98 9.03
N ARG A 205 -1.62 9.99 8.18
CA ARG A 205 -2.95 10.59 7.91
C ARG A 205 -3.78 9.84 6.87
N ALA A 206 -3.19 9.18 5.87
CA ALA A 206 -3.98 8.29 5.02
C ALA A 206 -4.55 7.12 5.84
N ARG A 207 -3.90 6.78 6.97
CA ARG A 207 -4.41 5.81 7.97
C ARG A 207 -5.30 6.42 9.07
N TYR A 208 -5.22 7.72 9.40
CA TYR A 208 -5.98 8.31 10.53
C TYR A 208 -7.12 9.28 10.18
N HIS A 209 -7.12 9.97 9.03
CA HIS A 209 -8.19 10.94 8.70
C HIS A 209 -9.21 10.48 7.64
N ARG A 210 -9.01 9.31 7.00
CA ARG A 210 -10.17 8.53 6.51
C ARG A 210 -10.92 7.82 7.65
N ARG A 211 -10.23 7.58 8.76
CA ARG A 211 -10.65 6.73 9.88
C ARG A 211 -11.46 7.42 10.99
N SER A 212 -11.93 8.66 10.79
CA SER A 212 -12.66 9.39 11.84
C SER A 212 -13.87 10.18 11.33
N GLN A 213 -14.19 10.15 10.03
CA GLN A 213 -15.41 10.77 9.49
C GLN A 213 -16.26 9.83 8.63
N ASN A 214 -15.89 8.55 8.55
CA ASN A 214 -16.71 7.48 7.95
C ASN A 214 -16.54 6.18 8.75
N ASP A 215 -16.72 6.24 10.08
CA ASP A 215 -16.98 5.04 10.87
C ASP A 215 -18.34 4.46 10.46
N LYS A 216 -18.34 3.76 9.33
CA LYS A 216 -19.47 2.99 8.84
C LYS A 216 -19.06 1.54 8.87
N SER A 217 -19.49 0.85 9.91
CA SER A 217 -19.67 -0.60 9.84
C SER A 217 -20.53 -0.88 8.61
N THR A 218 -19.93 -1.53 7.61
CA THR A 218 -20.57 -1.71 6.32
C THR A 218 -20.83 -3.19 6.12
N VAL A 219 -22.12 -3.52 6.09
CA VAL A 219 -22.58 -4.80 5.57
C VAL A 219 -22.60 -4.69 4.06
N GLN A 220 -21.82 -5.53 3.39
CA GLN A 220 -21.77 -5.62 1.95
C GLN A 220 -22.42 -6.92 1.50
N PHE A 221 -23.31 -6.81 0.52
CA PHE A 221 -23.85 -7.95 -0.21
C PHE A 221 -23.10 -8.06 -1.53
N GLY A 222 -22.59 -9.26 -1.81
CA GLY A 222 -21.91 -9.57 -3.06
C GLY A 222 -22.62 -10.70 -3.78
N LEU A 223 -22.61 -10.65 -5.10
CA LEU A 223 -22.99 -11.78 -5.94
C LEU A 223 -21.81 -12.09 -6.85
N GLY A 224 -21.17 -13.23 -6.61
CA GLY A 224 -20.15 -13.78 -7.49
C GLY A 224 -20.79 -14.70 -8.53
N ALA A 225 -20.26 -14.69 -9.75
CA ALA A 225 -20.54 -15.69 -10.76
C ALA A 225 -19.23 -16.09 -11.43
N GLU A 226 -19.00 -17.40 -11.55
CA GLU A 226 -17.86 -17.96 -12.28
C GLU A 226 -18.36 -18.98 -13.29
N TYR A 227 -17.63 -19.14 -14.39
CA TYR A 227 -17.90 -20.19 -15.37
C TYR A 227 -16.64 -20.99 -15.60
N ASN A 228 -16.64 -22.27 -15.24
CA ASN A 228 -15.49 -23.14 -15.42
C ASN A 228 -15.92 -24.55 -15.81
N ARG A 229 -14.97 -25.37 -16.29
CA ARG A 229 -15.31 -26.68 -16.82
C ARG A 229 -15.76 -27.70 -15.78
N VAL A 230 -15.55 -27.44 -14.49
CA VAL A 230 -15.96 -28.35 -13.40
C VAL A 230 -17.36 -28.00 -12.92
N ASP A 231 -17.57 -26.76 -12.50
CA ASP A 231 -18.84 -26.31 -11.92
C ASP A 231 -19.86 -25.85 -12.98
N GLY A 232 -19.43 -25.64 -14.23
CA GLY A 232 -20.24 -24.93 -15.22
C GLY A 232 -20.45 -23.50 -14.76
N LEU A 233 -21.70 -23.03 -14.77
CA LEU A 233 -22.04 -21.80 -14.06
C LEU A 233 -22.01 -22.08 -12.55
N LEU A 234 -21.25 -21.28 -11.82
CA LEU A 234 -21.19 -21.25 -10.37
C LEU A 234 -21.71 -19.88 -9.91
N VAL A 235 -22.80 -19.86 -9.14
CA VAL A 235 -23.35 -18.63 -8.57
C VAL A 235 -23.10 -18.63 -7.07
N VAL A 236 -22.53 -17.55 -6.55
CA VAL A 236 -22.05 -17.43 -5.15
C VAL A 236 -22.51 -16.11 -4.53
N PRO A 237 -23.75 -16.01 -4.02
CA PRO A 237 -24.10 -14.93 -3.11
C PRO A 237 -23.22 -14.95 -1.87
N GLY A 238 -22.94 -13.76 -1.35
CA GLY A 238 -22.16 -13.57 -0.15
C GLY A 238 -22.57 -12.32 0.62
N ILE A 239 -22.29 -12.36 1.91
CA ILE A 239 -22.39 -11.22 2.81
C ILE A 239 -21.05 -11.08 3.51
N SER A 240 -20.56 -9.85 3.59
CA SER A 240 -19.39 -9.53 4.38
C SER A 240 -19.66 -8.35 5.28
N PHE A 241 -19.20 -8.45 6.50
CA PHE A 241 -19.18 -7.35 7.45
C PHE A 241 -17.74 -6.90 7.62
N GLN A 242 -17.51 -5.62 7.36
CA GLN A 242 -16.24 -4.97 7.64
C GLN A 242 -16.50 -3.67 8.38
N SER A 243 -15.74 -3.45 9.44
CA SER A 243 -15.70 -2.19 10.16
C SER A 243 -14.31 -1.57 10.01
N GLU A 244 -14.26 -0.24 9.91
CA GLU A 244 -13.00 0.50 10.00
C GLU A 244 -12.55 0.74 11.46
N GLU A 245 -13.43 0.44 12.43
CA GLU A 245 -13.09 0.42 13.86
C GLU A 245 -11.99 -0.61 14.13
N THR A 246 -10.98 -0.19 14.88
CA THR A 246 -9.70 -0.89 15.04
C THR A 246 -9.79 -2.36 15.49
N PHE A 247 -10.81 -2.73 16.26
CA PHE A 247 -10.90 -4.06 16.88
C PHE A 247 -12.19 -4.81 16.60
N MET A 248 -13.00 -4.36 15.64
CA MET A 248 -14.19 -5.13 15.27
C MET A 248 -13.80 -6.30 14.35
N PRO A 249 -14.28 -7.53 14.62
CA PRO A 249 -14.01 -8.66 13.75
C PRO A 249 -14.66 -8.45 12.39
N LYS A 250 -13.93 -8.80 11.33
CA LYS A 250 -14.49 -8.94 9.98
C LYS A 250 -15.11 -10.32 9.87
N PHE A 251 -16.25 -10.38 9.20
CA PHE A 251 -16.91 -11.64 8.90
C PHE A 251 -17.18 -11.73 7.41
N ASN A 252 -17.00 -12.91 6.85
CA ASN A 252 -17.38 -13.20 5.47
C ASN A 252 -18.12 -14.53 5.42
N PHE A 253 -19.31 -14.51 4.84
CA PHE A 253 -20.08 -15.70 4.52
C PHE A 253 -20.37 -15.71 3.03
N ARG A 254 -20.10 -16.84 2.38
CA ARG A 254 -20.41 -17.09 0.98
C ARG A 254 -21.04 -18.47 0.87
N TYR A 255 -22.08 -18.58 0.06
CA TYR A 255 -22.71 -19.85 -0.28
C TYR A 255 -23.01 -19.85 -1.76
N GLY A 256 -22.71 -20.93 -2.46
CA GLY A 256 -22.93 -21.01 -3.88
C GLY A 256 -23.24 -22.41 -4.37
N TYR A 257 -23.65 -22.49 -5.63
CA TYR A 257 -24.02 -23.75 -6.27
C TYR A 257 -23.45 -23.83 -7.68
N GLY A 258 -22.69 -24.89 -7.95
CA GLY A 258 -22.17 -25.24 -9.27
C GLY A 258 -23.18 -26.10 -10.01
N PHE A 259 -23.72 -25.59 -11.13
CA PHE A 259 -24.83 -26.23 -11.83
C PHE A 259 -24.42 -27.50 -12.60
N ALA A 260 -23.18 -27.57 -13.11
CA ALA A 260 -22.68 -28.77 -13.78
C ALA A 260 -22.23 -29.84 -12.77
N SER A 261 -21.45 -29.43 -11.76
CA SER A 261 -20.98 -30.33 -10.69
C SER A 261 -22.09 -30.77 -9.73
N LYS A 262 -23.25 -30.08 -9.73
CA LYS A 262 -24.37 -30.25 -8.80
C LYS A 262 -23.95 -30.16 -7.33
N ARG A 263 -22.91 -29.36 -7.05
CA ARG A 263 -22.27 -29.25 -5.74
C ARG A 263 -22.49 -27.86 -5.15
N SER A 264 -22.78 -27.82 -3.86
CA SER A 264 -22.76 -26.58 -3.09
C SER A 264 -21.34 -26.28 -2.58
N VAL A 265 -20.97 -25.01 -2.67
CA VAL A 265 -19.74 -24.46 -2.09
C VAL A 265 -20.11 -23.46 -1.02
N TYR A 266 -19.30 -23.35 0.03
CA TYR A 266 -19.49 -22.35 1.05
C TYR A 266 -18.17 -21.95 1.69
N GLN A 267 -18.15 -20.76 2.29
CA GLN A 267 -17.06 -20.30 3.12
C GLN A 267 -17.61 -19.39 4.21
N LEU A 268 -17.24 -19.69 5.45
CA LEU A 268 -17.44 -18.83 6.60
C LEU A 268 -16.08 -18.49 7.17
N GLY A 269 -15.74 -17.20 7.22
CA GLY A 269 -14.50 -16.72 7.79
C GLY A 269 -14.72 -15.59 8.79
N ILE A 270 -13.81 -15.54 9.76
CA ILE A 270 -13.69 -14.48 10.75
C ILE A 270 -12.24 -14.01 10.79
N GLU A 271 -12.03 -12.70 10.86
CA GLU A 271 -10.71 -12.10 11.04
C GLU A 271 -10.80 -11.03 12.12
N GLN A 272 -10.03 -11.21 13.19
CA GLN A 272 -9.89 -10.27 14.27
C GLN A 272 -8.58 -9.49 14.10
N LYS A 273 -8.67 -8.17 14.01
CA LYS A 273 -7.51 -7.30 14.12
C LYS A 273 -7.13 -7.15 15.61
N LEU A 274 -5.89 -7.47 15.95
CA LEU A 274 -5.39 -7.49 17.33
C LEU A 274 -4.63 -6.21 17.69
N PHE A 275 -3.92 -5.62 16.74
CA PHE A 275 -3.11 -4.41 16.96
C PHE A 275 -3.18 -3.47 15.76
N ASP A 276 -3.04 -2.17 16.03
CA ASP A 276 -3.15 -1.11 15.02
C ASP A 276 -1.81 -0.67 14.44
N TYR A 277 -0.80 -0.54 15.30
CA TYR A 277 0.58 -0.26 14.89
C TYR A 277 1.25 -1.57 14.50
N ASN A 278 1.78 -1.66 13.27
CA ASN A 278 2.17 -2.92 12.66
C ASN A 278 1.03 -3.94 12.75
N GLU A 279 0.01 -3.76 11.90
CA GLU A 279 -1.26 -4.47 11.99
C GLU A 279 -1.09 -6.00 12.05
N THR A 280 -1.43 -6.57 13.20
CA THR A 280 -1.52 -8.01 13.42
C THR A 280 -2.98 -8.44 13.37
N LYS A 281 -3.24 -9.50 12.62
CA LYS A 281 -4.56 -10.11 12.49
C LYS A 281 -4.48 -11.58 12.85
N LEU A 282 -5.53 -12.07 13.48
CA LEU A 282 -5.79 -13.49 13.69
C LEU A 282 -7.08 -13.82 12.98
N GLY A 283 -7.06 -14.79 12.07
CA GLY A 283 -8.25 -15.20 11.35
C GLY A 283 -8.35 -16.70 11.23
N GLY A 284 -9.53 -17.14 10.80
CA GLY A 284 -9.78 -18.52 10.49
C GLY A 284 -11.02 -18.66 9.62
N SER A 285 -11.10 -19.76 8.90
CA SER A 285 -12.26 -20.05 8.07
C SER A 285 -12.56 -21.53 7.97
N VAL A 286 -13.83 -21.85 7.77
CA VAL A 286 -14.31 -23.18 7.42
C VAL A 286 -15.00 -23.11 6.07
N TYR A 287 -14.77 -24.10 5.22
CA TYR A 287 -15.20 -24.01 3.84
C TYR A 287 -15.30 -25.35 3.14
N ARG A 288 -16.12 -25.36 2.09
CA ARG A 288 -16.15 -26.36 1.03
C ARG A 288 -16.04 -25.62 -0.29
N LEU A 289 -14.96 -25.81 -1.05
CA LEU A 289 -14.67 -25.03 -2.25
C LEU A 289 -14.32 -25.93 -3.44
N THR A 290 -14.47 -25.37 -4.63
CA THR A 290 -13.77 -25.80 -5.84
C THR A 290 -12.51 -24.93 -5.93
N ARG A 291 -11.35 -25.49 -5.58
CA ARG A 291 -10.06 -24.79 -5.44
C ARG A 291 -9.21 -24.94 -6.70
N THR A 292 -8.32 -23.99 -6.94
CA THR A 292 -7.27 -24.05 -7.96
C THR A 292 -5.98 -23.41 -7.44
N GLU A 293 -4.83 -23.93 -7.86
CA GLU A 293 -3.51 -23.33 -7.62
C GLU A 293 -3.08 -22.40 -8.77
N ASP A 294 -3.91 -22.27 -9.82
CA ASP A 294 -3.56 -21.61 -11.08
C ASP A 294 -4.01 -20.15 -11.17
N ASN A 295 -4.31 -19.50 -10.03
CA ASN A 295 -4.68 -18.08 -10.00
C ASN A 295 -3.61 -17.17 -10.60
N TRP A 296 -2.35 -17.60 -10.60
CA TRP A 296 -1.22 -16.88 -11.19
C TRP A 296 -1.09 -17.09 -12.72
N ILE A 297 -1.76 -18.10 -13.30
CA ILE A 297 -1.80 -18.37 -14.74
C ILE A 297 -2.95 -17.60 -15.40
N SER A 298 -4.13 -17.63 -14.78
CA SER A 298 -5.31 -16.89 -15.20
C SER A 298 -6.12 -16.60 -13.95
N ASP A 299 -6.65 -15.40 -13.74
CA ASP A 299 -7.58 -15.13 -12.64
C ASP A 299 -9.00 -15.67 -12.96
N SER A 300 -9.94 -15.64 -11.99
CA SER A 300 -11.23 -16.34 -12.16
C SER A 300 -12.16 -15.63 -13.13
N GLY A 301 -12.11 -14.30 -13.17
CA GLY A 301 -12.85 -13.49 -14.13
C GLY A 301 -12.34 -13.71 -15.54
N GLU A 302 -11.02 -13.61 -15.73
CA GLU A 302 -10.33 -13.88 -16.99
C GLU A 302 -10.66 -15.30 -17.49
N ASN A 303 -10.51 -16.31 -16.63
CA ASN A 303 -10.79 -17.69 -17.01
C ASN A 303 -12.26 -17.91 -17.36
N SER A 304 -13.18 -17.32 -16.59
CA SER A 304 -14.62 -17.43 -16.87
C SER A 304 -14.98 -16.78 -18.21
N PHE A 305 -14.37 -15.64 -18.51
CA PHE A 305 -14.55 -14.96 -19.78
C PHE A 305 -14.09 -15.83 -20.96
N TYR A 306 -12.89 -16.43 -20.89
CA TYR A 306 -12.41 -17.35 -21.92
C TYR A 306 -13.22 -18.65 -22.00
N ALA A 307 -13.70 -19.17 -20.88
CA ALA A 307 -14.53 -20.37 -20.85
C ALA A 307 -15.89 -20.13 -21.52
N VAL A 308 -16.53 -19.00 -21.22
CA VAL A 308 -17.80 -18.62 -21.85
C VAL A 308 -17.60 -18.30 -23.33
N LEU A 309 -16.59 -17.52 -23.70
CA LEU A 309 -16.45 -17.03 -25.08
C LEU A 309 -15.81 -18.03 -26.02
N ALA A 310 -14.69 -18.65 -25.63
CA ALA A 310 -13.83 -19.42 -26.52
C ALA A 310 -13.73 -20.92 -26.15
N LYS A 311 -14.50 -21.35 -25.14
CA LYS A 311 -14.43 -22.70 -24.57
C LYS A 311 -13.01 -23.07 -24.15
N GLU A 312 -12.34 -22.11 -23.53
CA GLU A 312 -10.98 -22.26 -23.01
C GLU A 312 -10.97 -22.11 -21.50
N ASP A 313 -10.37 -23.09 -20.82
CA ASP A 313 -10.23 -23.08 -19.37
C ASP A 313 -8.80 -23.45 -19.01
N PHE A 314 -8.09 -22.46 -18.47
CA PHE A 314 -6.65 -22.49 -18.26
C PHE A 314 -6.24 -23.07 -16.91
N ARG A 315 -7.20 -23.35 -16.03
CA ARG A 315 -6.95 -23.73 -14.63
C ARG A 315 -7.26 -25.18 -14.37
N ASP A 316 -6.60 -25.85 -13.44
CA ASP A 316 -7.02 -27.16 -12.92
C ASP A 316 -7.65 -27.00 -11.54
N TYR A 317 -8.66 -27.82 -11.29
CA TYR A 317 -9.56 -27.66 -10.15
C TYR A 317 -9.55 -28.89 -9.26
N TYR A 318 -9.87 -28.74 -7.99
CA TYR A 318 -10.07 -29.86 -7.09
C TYR A 318 -11.00 -29.44 -5.96
N GLY A 319 -11.67 -30.41 -5.35
CA GLY A 319 -12.56 -30.14 -4.25
C GLY A 319 -11.75 -30.12 -2.96
N VAL A 320 -12.03 -29.13 -2.12
CA VAL A 320 -11.50 -29.06 -0.76
C VAL A 320 -12.65 -28.88 0.21
N GLU A 321 -12.56 -29.51 1.37
CA GLU A 321 -13.45 -29.31 2.50
C GLU A 321 -12.65 -29.36 3.80
N GLY A 322 -12.78 -28.33 4.63
CA GLY A 322 -12.00 -28.23 5.85
C GLY A 322 -11.96 -26.82 6.38
N GLY A 323 -10.84 -26.44 6.97
CA GLY A 323 -10.66 -25.10 7.49
C GLY A 323 -9.21 -24.75 7.78
N ASN A 324 -9.01 -23.46 8.08
CA ASN A 324 -7.72 -22.90 8.40
C ASN A 324 -7.78 -21.92 9.56
N ILE A 325 -6.61 -21.71 10.16
CA ILE A 325 -6.34 -20.61 11.09
C ILE A 325 -5.04 -19.94 10.65
N TYR A 326 -4.95 -18.63 10.80
CA TYR A 326 -3.76 -17.89 10.40
C TYR A 326 -3.52 -16.67 11.27
N VAL A 327 -2.25 -16.31 11.37
CA VAL A 327 -1.79 -15.03 11.89
C VAL A 327 -1.12 -14.27 10.76
N GLU A 328 -1.50 -13.01 10.58
CA GLU A 328 -0.95 -12.13 9.56
C GLU A 328 -0.41 -10.86 10.23
N GLN A 329 0.82 -10.49 9.88
CA GLN A 329 1.56 -9.38 10.46
C GLN A 329 2.03 -8.44 9.36
N HIS A 330 1.58 -7.20 9.41
CA HIS A 330 2.09 -6.12 8.57
C HIS A 330 3.18 -5.37 9.31
N LEU A 331 4.33 -5.18 8.69
CA LEU A 331 5.45 -4.41 9.23
C LEU A 331 5.79 -3.25 8.28
N GLY A 332 5.76 -2.03 8.82
CA GLY A 332 6.05 -0.82 8.04
C GLY A 332 5.01 -0.57 6.94
N PHE A 333 5.50 -0.19 5.75
CA PHE A 333 4.66 0.16 4.60
C PHE A 333 4.58 -0.94 3.53
N ALA A 334 5.50 -1.90 3.55
CA ALA A 334 5.70 -2.82 2.42
C ALA A 334 5.66 -4.30 2.79
N HIS A 335 5.83 -4.69 4.06
CA HIS A 335 6.09 -6.08 4.42
C HIS A 335 4.87 -6.73 5.07
N THR A 336 4.51 -7.92 4.60
CA THR A 336 3.46 -8.77 5.17
C THR A 336 4.02 -10.16 5.41
N PHE A 337 3.87 -10.66 6.64
CA PHE A 337 4.20 -12.02 7.03
C PHE A 337 2.91 -12.75 7.41
N ARG A 338 2.74 -13.99 6.99
CA ARG A 338 1.58 -14.81 7.32
C ARG A 338 2.01 -16.23 7.65
N VAL A 339 1.51 -16.75 8.76
CA VAL A 339 1.62 -18.17 9.11
C VAL A 339 0.22 -18.72 9.16
N GLU A 340 -0.02 -19.81 8.44
CA GLU A 340 -1.33 -20.45 8.30
C GLU A 340 -1.20 -21.94 8.55
N TYR A 341 -2.11 -22.49 9.34
CA TYR A 341 -2.32 -23.93 9.47
C TYR A 341 -3.68 -24.26 8.87
N SER A 342 -3.72 -25.29 8.02
CA SER A 342 -4.94 -25.79 7.40
C SER A 342 -5.03 -27.30 7.51
N TYR A 343 -6.25 -27.80 7.64
CA TYR A 343 -6.57 -29.22 7.59
C TYR A 343 -7.74 -29.41 6.63
N GLU A 344 -7.49 -30.09 5.51
CA GLU A 344 -8.40 -30.16 4.37
C GLU A 344 -8.55 -31.61 3.87
N ALA A 345 -9.78 -32.06 3.68
CA ALA A 345 -10.09 -33.25 2.90
C ALA A 345 -10.17 -32.88 1.42
N PHE A 346 -9.51 -33.66 0.57
CA PHE A 346 -9.57 -33.48 -0.87
C PHE A 346 -10.71 -34.28 -1.51
N SER A 347 -11.07 -33.88 -2.73
CA SER A 347 -11.96 -34.66 -3.61
C SER A 347 -11.59 -34.40 -5.07
N TRP A 348 -11.60 -35.46 -5.87
CA TRP A 348 -11.40 -35.34 -7.31
C TRP A 348 -12.64 -34.74 -7.94
N LEU A 349 -12.46 -33.72 -8.79
CA LEU A 349 -13.56 -33.11 -9.52
C LEU A 349 -13.42 -33.41 -11.03
N PRO A 350 -14.38 -34.15 -11.62
CA PRO A 350 -14.35 -34.42 -13.05
C PRO A 350 -14.69 -33.16 -13.85
N ALA A 351 -14.08 -33.03 -15.03
CA ALA A 351 -14.40 -31.96 -15.97
C ALA A 351 -15.64 -32.33 -16.80
N HIS A 352 -16.52 -31.37 -17.01
CA HIS A 352 -17.65 -31.45 -17.93
C HIS A 352 -17.23 -30.89 -19.29
N THR A 353 -16.66 -31.76 -20.13
CA THR A 353 -16.00 -31.35 -21.38
C THR A 353 -16.95 -30.77 -22.45
N GLY A 354 -18.23 -31.10 -22.37
CA GLY A 354 -19.29 -30.69 -23.30
C GLY A 354 -20.06 -29.42 -22.91
N LEU A 355 -19.55 -28.62 -21.97
CA LEU A 355 -20.22 -27.38 -21.56
C LEU A 355 -20.32 -26.35 -22.70
N TRP A 356 -21.35 -25.50 -22.60
CA TRP A 356 -21.68 -24.49 -23.61
C TRP A 356 -20.64 -23.36 -23.65
N SER A 357 -20.45 -22.78 -24.84
CA SER A 357 -19.64 -21.57 -25.05
C SER A 357 -20.15 -20.84 -26.30
N LEU A 358 -20.02 -19.51 -26.33
CA LEU A 358 -20.54 -18.64 -27.38
C LEU A 358 -19.87 -18.85 -28.74
N PHE A 359 -18.53 -18.90 -28.78
CA PHE A 359 -17.74 -19.04 -30.01
C PHE A 359 -16.90 -20.33 -30.04
N GLY A 360 -17.09 -21.23 -29.08
CA GLY A 360 -16.31 -22.47 -28.98
C GLY A 360 -16.65 -23.55 -30.02
N GLY A 361 -17.78 -23.46 -30.72
CA GLY A 361 -18.21 -24.47 -31.69
C GLY A 361 -18.19 -25.90 -31.12
N ASP A 362 -17.66 -26.84 -31.92
CA ASP A 362 -17.54 -28.27 -31.58
C ASP A 362 -16.35 -28.61 -30.66
N LYS A 363 -15.57 -27.59 -30.26
CA LYS A 363 -14.48 -27.79 -29.30
C LYS A 363 -15.03 -28.39 -28.00
N ARG A 364 -14.18 -29.15 -27.31
CA ARG A 364 -14.45 -29.66 -25.97
C ARG A 364 -13.46 -29.05 -24.99
N PHE A 365 -13.90 -28.77 -23.77
CA PHE A 365 -12.96 -28.43 -22.71
C PHE A 365 -12.02 -29.63 -22.46
N ARG A 366 -10.79 -29.33 -22.08
CA ARG A 366 -9.81 -30.34 -21.69
C ARG A 366 -10.21 -31.02 -20.38
N ASP A 367 -9.75 -32.24 -20.15
CA ASP A 367 -9.92 -32.89 -18.85
C ASP A 367 -9.13 -32.15 -17.76
N ASN A 368 -9.52 -32.36 -16.51
CA ASN A 368 -8.82 -31.82 -15.37
C ASN A 368 -7.44 -32.49 -15.19
N PHE A 369 -6.40 -31.69 -14.95
CA PHE A 369 -4.99 -32.13 -14.94
C PHE A 369 -4.55 -32.87 -16.21
N SER A 370 -5.15 -32.54 -17.36
CA SER A 370 -4.83 -33.15 -18.67
C SER A 370 -3.41 -32.87 -19.17
N SER A 371 -2.72 -31.89 -18.61
CA SER A 371 -1.30 -31.63 -18.90
C SER A 371 -0.35 -32.67 -18.31
N VAL A 372 -0.83 -33.48 -17.35
CA VAL A 372 -0.09 -34.61 -16.78
C VAL A 372 -0.45 -35.88 -17.56
N ASP A 373 0.55 -36.74 -17.79
CA ASP A 373 0.35 -38.01 -18.46
C ASP A 373 -0.76 -38.86 -17.81
N ALA A 374 -1.57 -39.52 -18.64
CA ALA A 374 -2.77 -40.23 -18.18
C ALA A 374 -2.47 -41.31 -17.11
N PRO A 375 -1.40 -42.12 -17.19
CA PRO A 375 -1.06 -43.08 -16.13
C PRO A 375 -0.84 -42.41 -14.77
N ARG A 376 -0.02 -41.35 -14.71
CA ARG A 376 0.24 -40.61 -13.47
C ARG A 376 -0.99 -39.87 -12.97
N ARG A 377 -1.78 -39.28 -13.87
CA ARG A 377 -3.04 -38.63 -13.55
C ARG A 377 -4.03 -39.59 -12.92
N ASN A 378 -4.24 -40.75 -13.53
CA ASN A 378 -5.17 -41.76 -13.05
C ASN A 378 -4.72 -42.35 -11.70
N ALA A 379 -3.42 -42.57 -11.51
CA ALA A 379 -2.87 -43.00 -10.23
C ALA A 379 -3.09 -41.96 -9.12
N ALA A 380 -3.04 -40.68 -9.45
CA ALA A 380 -3.27 -39.61 -8.48
C ALA A 380 -4.73 -39.41 -8.11
N VAL A 381 -5.71 -39.91 -8.88
CA VAL A 381 -7.14 -39.78 -8.53
C VAL A 381 -7.41 -40.35 -7.15
N SER A 382 -6.77 -41.46 -6.78
CA SER A 382 -6.89 -42.05 -5.44
C SER A 382 -6.27 -41.20 -4.31
N ASP A 383 -5.36 -40.27 -4.64
CA ASP A 383 -4.82 -39.34 -3.65
C ASP A 383 -5.83 -38.25 -3.26
N TYR A 384 -6.86 -38.03 -4.08
CA TYR A 384 -7.88 -37.03 -3.81
C TYR A 384 -8.98 -37.51 -2.86
N ASP A 385 -8.85 -38.67 -2.22
CA ASP A 385 -9.69 -39.07 -1.08
C ASP A 385 -8.93 -38.94 0.27
N LYS A 386 -7.78 -38.26 0.26
CA LYS A 386 -6.89 -38.08 1.41
C LYS A 386 -7.05 -36.71 2.08
N ASN A 387 -6.53 -36.61 3.31
CA ASN A 387 -6.47 -35.38 4.08
C ASN A 387 -5.07 -34.74 4.04
N GLU A 388 -5.04 -33.43 3.80
CA GLU A 388 -3.85 -32.61 3.91
C GLU A 388 -3.89 -31.76 5.17
N ALA A 389 -2.88 -31.93 6.02
CA ALA A 389 -2.54 -30.97 7.06
C ALA A 389 -1.33 -30.18 6.58
N LEU A 390 -1.47 -28.85 6.48
CA LEU A 390 -0.48 -27.97 5.87
C LEU A 390 -0.17 -26.80 6.79
N LEU A 391 1.11 -26.64 7.11
CA LEU A 391 1.67 -25.42 7.68
C LEU A 391 2.29 -24.58 6.56
N LYS A 392 1.74 -23.40 6.31
CA LYS A 392 2.20 -22.46 5.29
C LYS A 392 2.76 -21.19 5.93
N THR A 393 3.98 -20.84 5.57
CA THR A 393 4.62 -19.57 5.93
C THR A 393 4.82 -18.73 4.68
N SER A 394 4.29 -17.52 4.68
CA SER A 394 4.33 -16.60 3.55
C SER A 394 4.96 -15.28 3.98
N TYR A 395 5.88 -14.78 3.19
CA TYR A 395 6.41 -13.42 3.29
C TYR A 395 6.17 -12.74 1.95
N VAL A 396 5.62 -11.53 1.98
CA VAL A 396 5.46 -10.68 0.81
C VAL A 396 6.02 -9.32 1.14
N PHE A 397 6.75 -8.74 0.20
CA PHE A 397 7.07 -7.34 0.21
C PHE A 397 6.58 -6.67 -1.08
N ASN A 398 5.92 -5.53 -0.93
CA ASN A 398 5.43 -4.74 -2.04
C ASN A 398 5.79 -3.27 -1.81
N THR A 399 6.60 -2.73 -2.70
CA THR A 399 7.04 -1.32 -2.69
C THR A 399 6.46 -0.53 -3.86
N VAL A 400 5.57 -1.15 -4.64
CA VAL A 400 4.85 -0.46 -5.71
C VAL A 400 3.76 0.38 -5.07
N GLU A 401 3.84 1.69 -5.25
CA GLU A 401 2.77 2.62 -4.90
C GLU A 401 1.70 2.54 -5.98
N ASP A 402 0.62 1.80 -5.69
CA ASP A 402 -0.57 1.77 -6.54
C ASP A 402 -1.58 2.78 -6.02
N GLU A 403 -1.42 4.04 -6.44
CA GLU A 403 -2.34 5.11 -6.03
C GLU A 403 -3.58 5.24 -6.93
N ARG A 404 -3.64 4.55 -8.09
CA ARG A 404 -4.64 4.83 -9.13
C ARG A 404 -5.14 3.63 -9.95
N GLY A 405 -4.71 2.41 -9.68
CA GLY A 405 -5.00 1.27 -10.56
C GLY A 405 -4.32 1.39 -11.94
N GLU A 406 -3.27 2.21 -12.04
CA GLU A 406 -2.43 2.33 -13.22
C GLU A 406 -1.39 1.19 -13.24
N LEU A 407 -0.88 0.84 -14.43
CA LEU A 407 0.20 -0.16 -14.55
C LEU A 407 1.38 0.21 -13.66
N ALA A 408 1.82 -0.72 -12.81
CA ALA A 408 2.97 -0.54 -11.92
C ALA A 408 4.21 -0.07 -12.71
N ARG A 409 4.59 1.21 -12.55
CA ARG A 409 5.70 1.82 -13.29
C ARG A 409 7.04 1.68 -12.61
N ALA A 410 7.06 1.66 -11.28
CA ALA A 410 8.29 1.61 -10.50
C ALA A 410 8.07 0.81 -9.23
N GLY A 411 9.09 0.05 -8.85
CA GLY A 411 9.16 -0.60 -7.54
C GLY A 411 9.51 -2.08 -7.64
N TRP A 412 9.33 -2.75 -6.52
CA TRP A 412 9.56 -4.18 -6.35
C TRP A 412 8.33 -4.83 -5.73
N VAL A 413 7.99 -6.00 -6.24
CA VAL A 413 7.07 -6.93 -5.59
C VAL A 413 7.80 -8.25 -5.46
N GLY A 414 7.82 -8.84 -4.29
CA GLY A 414 8.39 -10.16 -4.14
C GLY A 414 7.83 -10.89 -2.94
N GLY A 415 8.11 -12.17 -2.88
CA GLY A 415 7.66 -12.98 -1.77
C GLY A 415 8.26 -14.37 -1.77
N VAL A 416 8.13 -15.00 -0.61
CA VAL A 416 8.54 -16.37 -0.35
C VAL A 416 7.35 -17.08 0.27
N ASN A 417 6.99 -18.22 -0.28
CA ASN A 417 6.03 -19.15 0.31
C ASN A 417 6.79 -20.43 0.65
N TYR A 418 6.60 -20.93 1.86
CA TYR A 418 7.06 -22.23 2.31
C TYR A 418 5.86 -23.02 2.83
N GLU A 419 5.75 -24.26 2.39
CA GLU A 419 4.65 -25.18 2.64
C GLU A 419 5.25 -26.47 3.20
N HIS A 420 4.83 -26.85 4.40
CA HIS A 420 5.25 -28.07 5.09
C HIS A 420 4.04 -28.93 5.43
N SER A 421 4.05 -30.15 4.94
CA SER A 421 3.05 -31.17 5.26
C SER A 421 3.74 -32.42 5.77
N SER A 422 3.20 -33.03 6.83
CA SER A 422 3.73 -34.27 7.39
C SER A 422 2.67 -35.04 8.15
N SER A 423 2.92 -36.34 8.34
CA SER A 423 2.11 -37.20 9.19
C SER A 423 2.06 -36.76 10.66
N ARG A 424 3.08 -36.00 11.13
CA ARG A 424 3.08 -35.41 12.47
C ARG A 424 2.04 -34.31 12.64
N LEU A 425 1.64 -33.66 11.54
CA LEU A 425 0.53 -32.71 11.51
C LEU A 425 -0.83 -33.41 11.29
N GLY A 426 -0.84 -34.73 11.12
CA GLY A 426 -2.04 -35.50 10.78
C GLY A 426 -2.33 -35.55 9.28
N SER A 427 -1.36 -35.26 8.42
CA SER A 427 -1.54 -35.35 6.96
C SER A 427 -1.25 -36.75 6.41
N ASP A 428 -1.99 -37.14 5.38
CA ASP A 428 -1.66 -38.30 4.54
C ASP A 428 -0.51 -38.01 3.53
N PHE A 429 -0.12 -36.75 3.41
CA PHE A 429 0.99 -36.29 2.57
C PHE A 429 2.20 -35.93 3.44
N ALA A 430 3.38 -35.99 2.84
CA ALA A 430 4.65 -35.69 3.51
C ALA A 430 5.59 -35.01 2.54
N TYR A 431 5.56 -33.68 2.51
CA TYR A 431 6.36 -32.89 1.57
C TYR A 431 6.75 -31.53 2.13
N ASP A 432 7.81 -30.99 1.53
CA ASP A 432 8.22 -29.61 1.66
C ASP A 432 8.16 -28.95 0.30
N ARG A 433 7.58 -27.76 0.22
CA ARG A 433 7.50 -26.97 -1.02
C ARG A 433 7.83 -25.52 -0.71
N PHE A 434 8.66 -24.90 -1.53
CA PHE A 434 8.94 -23.47 -1.46
C PHE A 434 8.82 -22.81 -2.82
N ILE A 435 8.39 -21.54 -2.81
CA ILE A 435 8.25 -20.71 -3.99
C ILE A 435 8.80 -19.33 -3.65
N ILE A 436 9.70 -18.84 -4.49
CA ILE A 436 10.22 -17.48 -4.44
C ILE A 436 9.77 -16.77 -5.71
N GLU A 437 9.17 -15.60 -5.56
CA GLU A 437 8.81 -14.72 -6.68
C GLU A 437 9.42 -13.34 -6.44
N LEU A 438 9.96 -12.74 -7.51
CA LEU A 438 10.49 -11.39 -7.51
C LEU A 438 10.13 -10.69 -8.81
N ARG A 439 9.58 -9.49 -8.70
CA ARG A 439 9.25 -8.61 -9.82
C ARG A 439 9.90 -7.25 -9.62
N ARG A 440 10.53 -6.74 -10.67
CA ARG A 440 11.08 -5.40 -10.76
C ARG A 440 10.39 -4.64 -11.88
N TYR A 441 9.79 -3.51 -11.55
CA TYR A 441 9.32 -2.51 -12.53
C TYR A 441 10.35 -1.38 -12.57
N GLN A 442 11.10 -1.27 -13.67
CA GLN A 442 12.19 -0.30 -13.82
C GLN A 442 11.84 0.73 -14.90
N PRO A 443 11.42 1.94 -14.53
CA PRO A 443 11.16 2.97 -15.52
C PRO A 443 12.47 3.32 -16.22
N LEU A 444 12.41 3.39 -17.55
CA LEU A 444 13.52 3.86 -18.39
C LEU A 444 13.27 5.31 -18.82
N THR A 445 12.03 5.63 -19.18
CA THR A 445 11.57 6.99 -19.49
C THR A 445 10.13 7.19 -19.00
N TYR A 446 9.53 8.35 -19.27
CA TYR A 446 8.13 8.62 -18.95
C TYR A 446 7.13 7.85 -19.83
N MET A 447 7.56 7.18 -20.91
CA MET A 447 6.72 6.31 -21.76
C MET A 447 7.24 4.88 -21.85
N GLN A 448 8.35 4.56 -21.20
CA GLN A 448 9.01 3.25 -21.36
C GLN A 448 9.35 2.64 -20.02
N ASN A 449 9.07 1.35 -19.89
CA ASN A 449 9.33 0.58 -18.68
C ASN A 449 10.00 -0.74 -19.02
N PHE A 450 10.93 -1.18 -18.18
CA PHE A 450 11.54 -2.49 -18.27
C PHE A 450 11.16 -3.33 -17.06
N ASN A 451 10.41 -4.39 -17.31
CA ASN A 451 9.85 -5.24 -16.26
C ASN A 451 10.57 -6.58 -16.26
N VAL A 452 10.96 -7.03 -15.08
CA VAL A 452 11.56 -8.35 -14.89
C VAL A 452 10.75 -9.11 -13.86
N ARG A 453 10.41 -10.36 -14.17
CA ARG A 453 9.81 -11.32 -13.24
C ARG A 453 10.70 -12.55 -13.17
N LEU A 454 11.04 -12.94 -11.95
CA LEU A 454 11.77 -14.16 -11.64
C LEU A 454 10.91 -15.00 -10.71
N MET A 455 10.83 -16.29 -10.98
CA MET A 455 10.25 -17.26 -10.05
C MET A 455 11.15 -18.47 -9.95
N TYR A 456 11.27 -19.00 -8.74
CA TYR A 456 11.99 -20.23 -8.45
C TYR A 456 11.21 -21.05 -7.44
N GLY A 457 11.05 -22.34 -7.72
CA GLY A 457 10.28 -23.23 -6.87
C GLY A 457 10.94 -24.60 -6.77
N GLY A 458 10.87 -25.18 -5.58
CA GLY A 458 11.33 -26.52 -5.31
C GLY A 458 10.40 -27.24 -4.34
N ALA A 459 10.15 -28.51 -4.62
CA ALA A 459 9.36 -29.37 -3.77
C ALA A 459 10.01 -30.76 -3.67
N ASN A 460 9.86 -31.39 -2.51
CA ASN A 460 10.39 -32.72 -2.22
C ASN A 460 9.42 -33.51 -1.36
N GLY A 461 9.43 -34.84 -1.49
CA GLY A 461 8.55 -35.75 -0.75
C GLY A 461 7.33 -36.21 -1.55
N ASN A 462 6.33 -36.72 -0.84
CA ASN A 462 5.07 -37.21 -1.41
C ASN A 462 4.05 -36.08 -1.49
N LEU A 463 3.90 -35.52 -2.69
CA LEU A 463 3.11 -34.33 -2.97
C LEU A 463 2.00 -34.64 -3.99
N PRO A 464 0.78 -34.15 -3.75
CA PRO A 464 -0.35 -34.37 -4.66
C PRO A 464 -0.17 -33.56 -5.96
N LEU A 465 -0.88 -33.97 -7.02
CA LEU A 465 -0.73 -33.36 -8.36
C LEU A 465 -0.91 -31.85 -8.40
N HIS A 466 -1.86 -31.31 -7.64
CA HIS A 466 -2.11 -29.87 -7.61
C HIS A 466 -0.96 -29.07 -6.99
N ARG A 467 -0.06 -29.70 -6.22
CA ARG A 467 1.13 -29.06 -5.62
C ARG A 467 2.35 -29.07 -6.56
N LEU A 468 2.28 -29.74 -7.72
CA LEU A 468 3.33 -29.65 -8.74
C LEU A 468 3.42 -28.24 -9.32
N PHE A 469 4.59 -27.91 -9.87
CA PHE A 469 4.78 -26.70 -10.66
C PHE A 469 4.40 -26.96 -12.10
N TYR A 470 3.79 -25.95 -12.74
CA TYR A 470 3.37 -26.00 -14.14
C TYR A 470 3.82 -24.73 -14.86
N LEU A 471 4.37 -24.87 -16.07
CA LEU A 471 4.80 -23.78 -16.94
C LEU A 471 4.30 -23.99 -18.37
N GLY A 472 4.04 -22.90 -19.09
CA GLY A 472 3.46 -22.88 -20.44
C GLY A 472 2.13 -22.11 -20.47
N GLY A 473 1.95 -21.25 -21.48
CA GLY A 473 0.75 -20.42 -21.67
C GLY A 473 0.95 -18.92 -21.43
N ILE A 474 -0.18 -18.20 -21.40
CA ILE A 474 -0.27 -16.74 -21.65
C ILE A 474 0.49 -15.89 -20.60
N ARG A 475 0.44 -16.27 -19.31
CA ARG A 475 1.09 -15.52 -18.21
C ARG A 475 2.36 -16.19 -17.64
N THR A 476 2.80 -17.28 -18.27
CA THR A 476 3.97 -18.05 -17.83
C THR A 476 5.04 -18.03 -18.92
N LEU A 477 5.00 -18.97 -19.86
CA LEU A 477 5.86 -19.07 -21.02
C LEU A 477 5.01 -18.95 -22.29
N ARG A 478 4.92 -17.73 -22.82
CA ARG A 478 4.25 -17.46 -24.11
C ARG A 478 4.96 -18.22 -25.23
N GLY A 479 4.18 -18.78 -26.16
CA GLY A 479 4.68 -19.61 -27.26
C GLY A 479 4.74 -21.11 -26.96
N TYR A 480 4.45 -21.52 -25.72
CA TYR A 480 4.27 -22.92 -25.35
C TYR A 480 2.80 -23.20 -25.03
N ASP A 481 2.40 -24.47 -25.19
CA ASP A 481 1.07 -24.91 -24.83
C ASP A 481 0.84 -24.74 -23.32
N ILE A 482 -0.44 -24.64 -22.94
CA ILE A 482 -0.77 -24.45 -21.54
C ILE A 482 -0.26 -25.59 -20.68
N LYS A 483 0.49 -25.25 -19.63
CA LYS A 483 1.08 -26.22 -18.69
C LYS A 483 1.89 -27.34 -19.37
N GLN A 484 2.50 -27.06 -20.52
CA GLN A 484 3.31 -28.01 -21.26
C GLN A 484 4.44 -28.65 -20.44
N PHE A 485 4.99 -27.90 -19.47
CA PHE A 485 6.02 -28.40 -18.57
C PHE A 485 5.46 -28.53 -17.16
N TYR A 486 5.75 -29.64 -16.49
CA TYR A 486 5.40 -29.85 -15.10
C TYR A 486 6.51 -30.56 -14.32
N GLY A 487 6.56 -30.36 -13.01
CA GLY A 487 7.55 -31.03 -12.17
C GLY A 487 7.59 -30.55 -10.72
N THR A 488 8.55 -31.09 -9.97
CA THR A 488 8.81 -30.73 -8.56
C THR A 488 9.77 -29.55 -8.41
N ARG A 489 10.36 -29.08 -9.51
CA ARG A 489 11.25 -27.92 -9.54
C ARG A 489 10.88 -27.03 -10.71
N MET A 490 11.01 -25.73 -10.53
CA MET A 490 10.67 -24.73 -11.51
C MET A 490 11.64 -23.56 -11.41
N ALA A 491 12.03 -23.02 -12.56
CA ALA A 491 12.64 -21.71 -12.68
C ALA A 491 12.00 -21.00 -13.88
N LEU A 492 11.61 -19.74 -13.69
CA LEU A 492 10.99 -18.90 -14.71
C LEU A 492 11.62 -17.51 -14.67
N ALA A 493 11.94 -16.96 -15.84
CA ALA A 493 12.36 -15.59 -16.01
C ALA A 493 11.60 -14.96 -17.18
N ASN A 494 10.95 -13.83 -16.95
CA ASN A 494 10.31 -13.02 -17.97
C ASN A 494 10.90 -11.62 -17.94
N CYS A 495 11.29 -11.10 -19.10
CA CYS A 495 11.73 -9.72 -19.29
C CYS A 495 10.81 -9.07 -20.31
N GLU A 496 10.20 -7.94 -19.97
CA GLU A 496 9.27 -7.22 -20.83
C GLU A 496 9.73 -5.77 -20.98
N TYR A 497 9.76 -5.29 -22.22
CA TYR A 497 9.96 -3.88 -22.53
C TYR A 497 8.61 -3.29 -22.95
N VAL A 498 8.10 -2.39 -22.12
CA VAL A 498 6.77 -1.78 -22.27
C VAL A 498 6.95 -0.38 -22.83
N VAL A 499 6.12 -0.05 -23.83
CA VAL A 499 6.05 1.29 -24.43
C VAL A 499 4.60 1.76 -24.37
N ASP A 500 4.38 2.87 -23.68
CA ASP A 500 3.10 3.57 -23.66
C ASP A 500 2.98 4.38 -24.96
N PHE A 501 1.97 4.08 -25.78
CA PHE A 501 1.65 4.89 -26.95
C PHE A 501 0.63 5.98 -26.56
N PRO A 502 0.78 7.21 -27.08
CA PRO A 502 -0.13 8.32 -26.80
C PRO A 502 -1.52 8.14 -27.41
#